data_AF-A0A921ITV9-F1
#
_entry.id   AF-A0A921ITV9-F1
#
_cell.length_a   1.000
_cell.length_b   1.000
_cell.length_c   1.000
_cell.angle_alpha   90.00
_cell.angle_beta   90.00
_cell.angle_gamma   90.00
#
_symmetry.space_group_name_H-M   'P 1'
#
loop_
_entity.id
_entity.type
_entity.pdbx_description
1 polymer ?
#
loop_
_entity_poly.entity_id
_entity_poly.type
_entity_poly.pdbx_seq_one_letter_code
_entity_poly.pdbx_strand_id
1 'polypeptide(L)'
;MDTLFLLVIPALTGILGIYMIVSGNPRLLHSYHYATTPPEKLPALARAEGVGMIGLSIAIALIALDMQGWLTIAGIVLFVASIVAMLGAIVYYNGGLVTFSGQVAAGPFATMKPAWRLLIMGAVGAVVSLLSIAPGVYMIASGDVSMLHSYHYANVAAADLPRLATAEGACMIVLGVAIFLCMLAGAGMLGKRPFPRWSIVLMAAGVACLCIGLIGLLGFIIYFNGSLMGSATL
;
A
#
# COMPACT_ATOMS: atom_id res chain seq x y z
N MET A 1 -18.73 -19.71 5.30
CA MET A 1 -17.96 -18.91 6.28
C MET A 1 -18.81 -17.73 6.68
N ASP A 2 -19.11 -17.57 7.96
CA ASP A 2 -20.00 -16.50 8.44
C ASP A 2 -19.41 -15.12 8.14
N THR A 3 -20.24 -14.18 7.71
CA THR A 3 -19.90 -12.76 7.44
C THR A 3 -19.17 -12.09 8.61
N LEU A 4 -19.36 -12.59 9.83
CA LEU A 4 -18.62 -12.18 11.03
C LEU A 4 -17.10 -12.42 10.93
N PHE A 5 -16.65 -13.46 10.24
CA PHE A 5 -15.22 -13.74 10.08
C PHE A 5 -14.52 -12.67 9.23
N LEU A 6 -15.23 -12.08 8.24
CA LEU A 6 -14.71 -10.98 7.42
C LEU A 6 -14.47 -9.71 8.26
N LEU A 7 -15.14 -9.58 9.42
CA LEU A 7 -14.98 -8.45 10.33
C LEU A 7 -13.82 -8.60 11.32
N VAL A 8 -13.15 -9.76 11.36
CA VAL A 8 -12.01 -9.98 12.27
C VAL A 8 -10.85 -9.05 11.92
N ILE A 9 -10.49 -8.94 10.64
CA ILE A 9 -9.42 -8.05 10.19
C ILE A 9 -9.72 -6.58 10.53
N PRO A 10 -10.86 -5.99 10.12
CA PRO A 10 -11.14 -4.60 10.47
C PRO A 10 -11.26 -4.40 11.98
N ALA A 11 -11.81 -5.35 12.74
CA ALA A 11 -11.85 -5.24 14.20
C ALA A 11 -10.44 -5.20 14.81
N LEU A 12 -9.53 -6.08 14.38
CA LEU A 12 -8.13 -6.07 14.84
C LEU A 12 -7.42 -4.77 14.46
N THR A 13 -7.56 -4.32 13.21
CA THR A 13 -7.00 -3.03 12.76
C THR A 13 -7.53 -1.88 13.61
N GLY A 14 -8.83 -1.88 13.93
CA GLY A 14 -9.47 -0.87 14.77
C GLY A 14 -8.97 -0.91 16.21
N ILE A 15 -8.85 -2.09 16.82
CA ILE A 15 -8.30 -2.27 18.18
C ILE A 15 -6.86 -1.75 18.26
N LEU A 16 -6.03 -2.07 17.27
CA LEU A 16 -4.65 -1.55 17.19
C LEU A 16 -4.65 -0.02 17.05
N GLY A 17 -5.55 0.55 16.24
CA GLY A 17 -5.74 1.99 16.13
C GLY A 17 -6.14 2.66 17.45
N ILE A 18 -7.14 2.12 18.15
CA ILE A 18 -7.58 2.60 19.47
C ILE A 18 -6.41 2.53 20.46
N TYR A 19 -5.69 1.42 20.49
CA TYR A 19 -4.54 1.25 21.36
C TYR A 19 -3.51 2.37 21.13
N MET A 20 -3.18 2.70 19.88
CA MET A 20 -2.23 3.78 19.57
C MET A 20 -2.78 5.16 19.94
N ILE A 21 -4.07 5.41 19.73
CA ILE A 21 -4.73 6.67 20.11
C ILE A 21 -4.67 6.87 21.64
N VAL A 22 -5.04 5.85 22.40
CA VAL A 22 -5.14 5.93 23.87
C VAL A 22 -3.76 5.95 24.51
N SER A 23 -2.90 5.01 24.15
CA SER A 23 -1.59 4.86 24.79
C SER A 23 -0.54 5.85 24.26
N GLY A 24 -0.70 6.37 23.05
CA GLY A 24 0.37 7.09 22.35
C GLY A 24 1.60 6.22 22.10
N ASN A 25 1.48 4.89 22.15
CA ASN A 25 2.62 3.98 22.00
C ASN A 25 2.97 3.79 20.52
N PRO A 26 4.17 4.19 20.08
CA PRO A 26 4.55 4.11 18.68
C PRO A 26 5.07 2.72 18.26
N ARG A 27 5.14 1.73 19.18
CA ARG A 27 5.73 0.40 18.90
C ARG A 27 4.99 -0.44 17.86
N LEU A 28 3.76 -0.07 17.52
CA LEU A 28 3.02 -0.69 16.41
C LEU A 28 3.42 -0.11 15.04
N LEU A 29 4.13 1.01 15.01
CA LEU A 29 4.76 1.52 13.80
C LEU A 29 5.99 0.69 13.48
N HIS A 30 6.35 0.63 12.20
CA HIS A 30 7.65 0.09 11.83
C HIS A 30 8.76 0.85 12.55
N SER A 31 9.79 0.11 12.98
CA SER A 31 10.86 0.63 13.86
C SER A 31 11.57 1.86 13.33
N TYR A 32 11.66 1.99 12.00
CA TYR A 32 12.28 3.15 11.36
C TYR A 32 11.45 4.43 11.50
N HIS A 33 10.12 4.38 11.70
CA HIS A 33 9.31 5.59 11.90
C HIS A 33 9.43 6.16 13.32
N TYR A 34 9.49 5.32 14.34
CA TYR A 34 9.61 5.79 15.72
C TYR A 34 11.05 6.01 16.19
N ALA A 35 12.05 5.37 15.55
CA ALA A 35 13.46 5.61 15.90
C ALA A 35 13.94 7.02 15.50
N THR A 36 13.23 7.69 14.62
CA THR A 36 13.64 8.91 13.89
C THR A 36 12.82 10.13 14.20
N THR A 37 11.59 9.90 14.65
CA THR A 37 10.71 10.94 15.12
C THR A 37 11.22 11.44 16.47
N PRO A 38 11.33 12.78 16.67
CA PRO A 38 11.72 13.34 17.96
C PRO A 38 10.88 12.76 19.10
N PRO A 39 11.47 12.39 20.26
CA PRO A 39 10.77 11.70 21.34
C PRO A 39 9.47 12.39 21.78
N GLU A 40 9.45 13.72 21.78
CA GLU A 40 8.30 14.55 22.12
C GLU A 40 7.15 14.48 21.10
N LYS A 41 7.45 14.13 19.84
CA LYS A 41 6.46 13.97 18.77
C LYS A 41 5.94 12.54 18.64
N LEU A 42 6.60 11.57 19.26
CA LEU A 42 6.23 10.15 19.15
C LEU A 42 4.79 9.85 19.58
N PRO A 43 4.29 10.37 20.72
CA PRO A 43 2.91 10.13 21.11
C PRO A 43 1.91 10.77 20.14
N ALA A 44 2.23 11.93 19.57
CA ALA A 44 1.37 12.61 18.59
C ALA A 44 1.33 11.84 17.27
N LEU A 45 2.48 11.35 16.79
CA LEU A 45 2.56 10.49 15.61
C LEU A 45 1.77 9.20 15.82
N ALA A 46 1.96 8.50 16.95
CA ALA A 46 1.24 7.28 17.25
C ALA A 46 -0.29 7.50 17.23
N ARG A 47 -0.76 8.62 17.79
CA ARG A 47 -2.19 8.96 17.76
C ARG A 47 -2.70 9.24 16.35
N ALA A 48 -1.95 9.99 15.54
CA ALA A 48 -2.32 10.29 14.16
C ALA A 48 -2.38 9.03 13.30
N GLU A 49 -1.39 8.15 13.43
CA GLU A 49 -1.37 6.84 12.79
C GLU A 49 -2.52 5.95 13.25
N GLY A 50 -2.82 5.97 14.56
CA GLY A 50 -3.97 5.28 15.12
C GLY A 50 -5.30 5.75 14.52
N VAL A 51 -5.48 7.06 14.30
CA VAL A 51 -6.67 7.59 13.59
C VAL A 51 -6.73 7.08 12.15
N GLY A 52 -5.60 7.03 11.45
CA GLY A 52 -5.50 6.42 10.12
C GLY A 52 -5.90 4.95 10.12
N MET A 53 -5.44 4.17 11.11
CA MET A 53 -5.83 2.77 11.30
C MET A 53 -7.32 2.59 11.57
N ILE A 54 -7.96 3.50 12.31
CA ILE A 54 -9.42 3.49 12.49
C ILE A 54 -10.12 3.73 11.16
N GLY A 55 -9.65 4.70 10.36
CA GLY A 55 -10.18 4.92 9.02
C GLY A 55 -10.02 3.69 8.12
N LEU A 56 -8.86 3.02 8.15
CA LEU A 56 -8.64 1.75 7.44
C LEU A 56 -9.57 0.63 7.94
N SER A 57 -9.76 0.51 9.25
CA SER A 57 -10.67 -0.45 9.86
C SER A 57 -12.11 -0.26 9.34
N ILE A 58 -12.61 0.97 9.37
CA ILE A 58 -13.94 1.30 8.86
C ILE A 58 -14.00 1.03 7.35
N ALA A 59 -13.00 1.46 6.59
CA ALA A 59 -12.92 1.24 5.15
C ALA A 59 -13.02 -0.25 4.77
N ILE A 60 -12.22 -1.09 5.41
CA ILE A 60 -12.22 -2.55 5.19
C ILE A 60 -13.58 -3.14 5.58
N ALA A 61 -14.17 -2.70 6.70
CA ALA A 61 -15.50 -3.16 7.11
C ALA A 61 -16.59 -2.77 6.10
N LEU A 62 -16.57 -1.55 5.58
CA LEU A 62 -17.52 -1.09 4.56
C LEU A 62 -17.40 -1.91 3.27
N ILE A 63 -16.17 -2.22 2.83
CA ILE A 63 -15.92 -3.10 1.68
C ILE A 63 -16.43 -4.52 1.95
N ALA A 64 -16.20 -5.05 3.15
CA ALA A 64 -16.62 -6.40 3.52
C ALA A 64 -18.15 -6.55 3.63
N LEU A 65 -18.85 -5.50 4.07
CA LEU A 65 -20.29 -5.53 4.30
C LEU A 65 -21.12 -5.36 3.02
N ASP A 66 -20.53 -4.79 1.96
CA ASP A 66 -21.24 -4.43 0.74
C ASP A 66 -20.32 -4.51 -0.47
N MET A 67 -19.89 -5.73 -0.83
CA MET A 67 -18.78 -6.02 -1.75
C MET A 67 -18.90 -5.43 -3.17
N GLN A 68 -20.07 -4.89 -3.55
CA GLN A 68 -20.35 -4.34 -4.89
C GLN A 68 -21.18 -3.04 -4.87
N GLY A 69 -21.58 -2.53 -3.70
CA GLY A 69 -22.45 -1.37 -3.59
C GLY A 69 -21.75 -0.07 -3.15
N TRP A 70 -22.57 0.91 -2.79
CA TRP A 70 -22.12 2.26 -2.43
C TRP A 70 -21.20 2.29 -1.21
N LEU A 71 -21.35 1.35 -0.26
CA LEU A 71 -20.48 1.30 0.90
C LEU A 71 -19.08 0.81 0.50
N THR A 72 -18.94 -0.06 -0.50
CA THR A 72 -17.60 -0.39 -1.03
C THR A 72 -16.92 0.83 -1.64
N ILE A 73 -17.65 1.65 -2.42
CA ILE A 73 -17.08 2.87 -3.00
C ILE A 73 -16.61 3.82 -1.88
N ALA A 74 -17.47 4.05 -0.88
CA ALA A 74 -17.11 4.85 0.30
C ALA A 74 -15.91 4.25 1.05
N GLY A 75 -15.87 2.92 1.17
CA GLY A 75 -14.78 2.16 1.75
C GLY A 75 -13.47 2.35 1.00
N ILE A 76 -13.44 2.26 -0.33
CA ILE A 76 -12.23 2.52 -1.14
C ILE A 76 -11.73 3.95 -0.95
N VAL A 77 -12.63 4.93 -1.03
CA VAL A 77 -12.26 6.34 -0.84
C VAL A 77 -11.65 6.54 0.53
N LEU A 78 -12.28 6.00 1.58
CA LEU A 78 -11.77 6.08 2.94
C LEU A 78 -10.44 5.32 3.08
N PHE A 79 -10.29 4.15 2.47
CA PHE A 79 -9.06 3.34 2.50
C PHE A 79 -7.87 4.14 1.97
N VAL A 80 -8.03 4.76 0.79
CA VAL A 80 -6.99 5.58 0.17
C VAL A 80 -6.73 6.84 1.00
N ALA A 81 -7.78 7.52 1.46
CA ALA A 81 -7.64 8.72 2.29
C ALA A 81 -6.90 8.42 3.60
N SER A 82 -7.18 7.28 4.23
CA SER A 82 -6.49 6.83 5.45
C SER A 82 -5.02 6.52 5.20
N ILE A 83 -4.67 5.85 4.11
CA ILE A 83 -3.26 5.65 3.72
C ILE A 83 -2.57 6.99 3.54
N VAL A 84 -3.17 7.92 2.77
CA VAL A 84 -2.60 9.24 2.53
C VAL A 84 -2.43 10.02 3.84
N ALA A 85 -3.40 9.96 4.74
CA ALA A 85 -3.33 10.62 6.05
C ALA A 85 -2.19 10.07 6.92
N MET A 86 -2.01 8.75 6.96
CA MET A 86 -0.90 8.11 7.69
C MET A 86 0.45 8.52 7.09
N LEU A 87 0.60 8.39 5.76
CA LEU A 87 1.82 8.81 5.07
C LEU A 87 2.13 10.30 5.32
N GLY A 88 1.10 11.15 5.33
CA GLY A 88 1.22 12.58 5.67
C GLY A 88 1.63 12.82 7.12
N ALA A 89 1.05 12.08 8.08
CA ALA A 89 1.41 12.16 9.49
C ALA A 89 2.87 11.76 9.72
N ILE A 90 3.32 10.66 9.10
CA ILE A 90 4.72 10.26 9.09
C ILE A 90 5.59 11.41 8.57
N VAL A 91 5.30 11.97 7.40
CA VAL A 91 6.10 13.08 6.85
C VAL A 91 6.09 14.30 7.78
N TYR A 92 4.96 14.65 8.38
CA TYR A 92 4.84 15.81 9.26
C TYR A 92 5.63 15.67 10.56
N TYR A 93 5.47 14.55 11.27
CA TYR A 93 6.10 14.36 12.58
C TYR A 93 7.55 13.89 12.48
N ASN A 94 7.88 13.09 11.47
CA ASN A 94 9.19 12.47 11.27
C ASN A 94 10.09 13.27 10.31
N GLY A 95 9.49 14.12 9.46
CA GLY A 95 10.20 14.89 8.44
C GLY A 95 10.46 14.14 7.14
N GLY A 96 9.91 12.93 6.96
CA GLY A 96 10.02 12.15 5.72
C GLY A 96 9.32 10.78 5.80
N LEU A 97 8.93 10.25 4.63
CA LEU A 97 8.19 8.97 4.50
C LEU A 97 9.06 7.77 4.90
N VAL A 98 10.35 7.84 4.57
CA VAL A 98 11.37 6.90 5.03
C VAL A 98 12.46 7.72 5.70
N THR A 99 12.57 7.56 7.00
CA THR A 99 13.67 8.13 7.77
C THR A 99 14.36 6.97 8.46
N PHE A 100 15.69 7.02 8.47
CA PHE A 100 16.52 6.14 9.28
C PHE A 100 17.10 7.00 10.38
N SER A 101 17.11 6.50 11.61
CA SER A 101 17.71 7.23 12.72
C SER A 101 19.15 7.45 12.33
N GLY A 102 19.70 8.63 12.59
CA GLY A 102 21.13 8.87 12.33
C GLY A 102 22.01 7.80 13.01
N GLN A 103 21.47 7.06 13.98
CA GLN A 103 21.91 5.71 14.31
C GLN A 103 21.54 4.73 13.21
N VAL A 104 22.36 4.75 12.17
CA VAL A 104 22.49 3.68 11.20
C VAL A 104 22.45 2.35 11.98
N ALA A 105 21.32 1.64 11.97
CA ALA A 105 21.29 0.29 12.52
C ALA A 105 22.41 -0.46 11.80
N ALA A 106 23.38 -0.98 12.57
CA ALA A 106 24.53 -1.70 12.03
C ALA A 106 23.99 -2.84 11.16
N GLY A 107 24.02 -2.63 9.85
CA GLY A 107 23.32 -3.45 8.90
C GLY A 107 24.03 -3.35 7.55
N PRO A 108 24.02 -4.41 6.74
CA PRO A 108 24.87 -4.52 5.56
C PRO A 108 24.65 -3.39 4.55
N PHE A 109 23.43 -2.86 4.43
CA PHE A 109 23.11 -1.75 3.49
C PHE A 109 23.61 -0.38 3.92
N ALA A 110 23.90 -0.26 5.21
CA ALA A 110 24.15 0.99 5.88
C ALA A 110 25.65 1.36 5.81
N THR A 111 26.50 0.34 5.86
CA THR A 111 27.96 0.43 5.64
C THR A 111 28.35 0.30 4.16
N MET A 112 27.39 -0.03 3.30
CA MET A 112 27.61 -0.23 1.86
C MET A 112 27.83 1.09 1.13
N LYS A 113 28.75 1.10 0.15
CA LYS A 113 28.94 2.26 -0.72
C LYS A 113 27.61 2.62 -1.42
N PRO A 114 27.25 3.91 -1.55
CA PRO A 114 25.97 4.31 -2.12
C PRO A 114 25.67 3.71 -3.50
N ALA A 115 26.68 3.56 -4.36
CA ALA A 115 26.53 2.95 -5.67
C ALA A 115 26.08 1.48 -5.60
N TRP A 116 26.69 0.68 -4.72
CA TRP A 116 26.32 -0.73 -4.52
C TRP A 116 24.91 -0.86 -3.94
N ARG A 117 24.54 0.04 -3.03
CA ARG A 117 23.19 0.05 -2.47
C ARG A 117 22.13 0.34 -3.53
N LEU A 118 22.37 1.32 -4.40
CA LEU A 118 21.48 1.64 -5.52
C LEU A 118 21.40 0.49 -6.51
N LEU A 119 22.53 -0.15 -6.82
CA LEU A 119 22.57 -1.30 -7.72
C LEU A 119 21.80 -2.50 -7.16
N ILE A 120 22.01 -2.86 -5.90
CA ILE A 120 21.31 -3.98 -5.27
C ILE A 120 19.82 -3.67 -5.10
N MET A 121 19.46 -2.50 -4.60
CA MET A 121 18.04 -2.13 -4.44
C MET A 121 17.33 -1.95 -5.78
N GLY A 122 18.04 -1.47 -6.81
CA GLY A 122 17.54 -1.44 -8.18
C GLY A 122 17.29 -2.85 -8.72
N ALA A 123 18.24 -3.77 -8.55
CA ALA A 123 18.09 -5.16 -8.98
C ALA A 123 16.96 -5.89 -8.23
N VAL A 124 16.94 -5.79 -6.90
CA VAL A 124 15.86 -6.38 -6.07
C VAL A 124 14.53 -5.73 -6.41
N GLY A 125 14.46 -4.40 -6.52
CA GLY A 125 13.25 -3.69 -6.91
C GLY A 125 12.74 -4.11 -8.28
N ALA A 126 13.63 -4.31 -9.25
CA ALA A 126 13.26 -4.83 -10.57
C ALA A 126 12.67 -6.24 -10.45
N VAL A 127 13.35 -7.16 -9.75
CA VAL A 127 12.86 -8.53 -9.54
C VAL A 127 11.50 -8.55 -8.82
N VAL A 128 11.34 -7.79 -7.73
CA VAL A 128 10.08 -7.74 -6.98
C VAL A 128 8.98 -7.08 -7.82
N SER A 129 9.28 -6.03 -8.59
CA SER A 129 8.30 -5.39 -9.48
C SER A 129 7.75 -6.35 -10.54
N LEU A 130 8.54 -7.33 -11.00
CA LEU A 130 8.09 -8.36 -11.94
C LEU A 130 6.97 -9.24 -11.38
N LEU A 131 6.87 -9.40 -10.05
CA LEU A 131 5.76 -10.11 -9.42
C LEU A 131 4.39 -9.46 -9.69
N SER A 132 4.38 -8.17 -10.05
CA SER A 132 3.17 -7.43 -10.43
C SER A 132 3.12 -7.16 -11.94
N ILE A 133 4.25 -6.78 -12.55
CA ILE A 133 4.32 -6.46 -13.98
C ILE A 133 4.07 -7.70 -14.84
N ALA A 134 4.69 -8.84 -14.54
CA ALA A 134 4.59 -10.02 -15.40
C ALA A 134 3.15 -10.58 -15.48
N PRO A 135 2.41 -10.73 -14.36
CA PRO A 135 0.98 -11.03 -14.42
C PRO A 135 0.20 -9.99 -15.24
N GLY A 136 0.46 -8.70 -15.05
CA GLY A 136 -0.26 -7.64 -15.77
C GLY A 136 -0.02 -7.67 -17.28
N VAL A 137 1.23 -7.88 -17.71
CA VAL A 137 1.57 -8.06 -19.13
C VAL A 137 0.89 -9.31 -19.70
N TYR A 138 0.89 -10.42 -18.96
CA TYR A 138 0.20 -11.64 -19.38
C TYR A 138 -1.29 -11.40 -19.58
N MET A 139 -1.97 -10.75 -18.63
CA MET A 139 -3.40 -10.46 -18.70
C MET A 139 -3.74 -9.55 -19.89
N ILE A 140 -2.94 -8.51 -20.15
CA ILE A 140 -3.13 -7.64 -21.33
C ILE A 140 -2.94 -8.42 -22.64
N ALA A 141 -1.90 -9.25 -22.72
CA ALA A 141 -1.54 -9.95 -23.95
C ALA A 141 -2.52 -11.09 -24.29
N SER A 142 -3.03 -11.79 -23.28
CA SER A 142 -3.91 -12.95 -23.45
C SER A 142 -5.39 -12.62 -23.36
N GLY A 143 -5.76 -11.53 -22.68
CA GLY A 143 -7.13 -11.27 -22.27
C GLY A 143 -7.62 -12.22 -21.16
N ASP A 144 -6.73 -13.03 -20.58
CA ASP A 144 -7.06 -13.99 -19.51
C ASP A 144 -6.97 -13.31 -18.13
N VAL A 145 -8.01 -13.52 -17.32
CA VAL A 145 -8.13 -13.01 -15.95
C VAL A 145 -7.65 -14.01 -14.89
N SER A 146 -7.15 -15.19 -15.28
CA SER A 146 -6.75 -16.27 -14.37
C SER A 146 -5.66 -15.92 -13.35
N MET A 147 -4.92 -14.84 -13.57
CA MET A 147 -3.94 -14.31 -12.63
C MET A 147 -4.57 -13.50 -11.48
N LEU A 148 -5.85 -13.17 -11.59
CA LEU A 148 -6.66 -12.62 -10.51
C LEU A 148 -7.24 -13.74 -9.64
N HIS A 149 -7.63 -13.42 -8.41
CA HIS A 149 -8.49 -14.33 -7.68
C HIS A 149 -9.84 -14.50 -8.37
N SER A 150 -10.39 -15.72 -8.37
CA SER A 150 -11.62 -16.06 -9.09
C SER A 150 -12.83 -15.20 -8.74
N TYR A 151 -12.93 -14.76 -7.48
CA TYR A 151 -14.03 -13.89 -7.03
C TYR A 151 -13.97 -12.48 -7.63
N HIS A 152 -12.82 -12.03 -8.15
CA HIS A 152 -12.71 -10.75 -8.85
C HIS A 152 -13.44 -10.75 -10.20
N TYR A 153 -13.68 -11.92 -10.79
CA TYR A 153 -14.29 -12.00 -12.12
C TYR A 153 -15.46 -12.99 -12.24
N ALA A 154 -15.88 -13.60 -11.14
CA ALA A 154 -16.95 -14.60 -11.13
C ALA A 154 -18.29 -14.09 -11.71
N ASN A 155 -18.59 -12.81 -11.53
CA ASN A 155 -19.85 -12.18 -11.95
C ASN A 155 -19.70 -11.25 -13.18
N VAL A 156 -18.51 -11.26 -13.80
CA VAL A 156 -18.21 -10.41 -14.96
C VAL A 156 -18.75 -11.10 -16.21
N ALA A 157 -19.40 -10.34 -17.10
CA ALA A 157 -19.87 -10.88 -18.36
C ALA A 157 -18.69 -11.41 -19.19
N ALA A 158 -18.85 -12.59 -19.81
CA ALA A 158 -17.77 -13.23 -20.57
C ALA A 158 -17.17 -12.34 -21.67
N ALA A 159 -18.00 -11.47 -22.27
CA ALA A 159 -17.57 -10.51 -23.30
C ALA A 159 -16.67 -9.38 -22.76
N ASP A 160 -16.75 -9.08 -21.46
CA ASP A 160 -15.98 -8.01 -20.81
C ASP A 160 -14.71 -8.52 -20.12
N LEU A 161 -14.53 -9.84 -19.97
CA LEU A 161 -13.33 -10.42 -19.36
C LEU A 161 -12.02 -9.94 -20.00
N PRO A 162 -11.87 -9.83 -21.34
CA PRO A 162 -10.63 -9.32 -21.93
C PRO A 162 -10.38 -7.84 -21.59
N ARG A 163 -11.44 -7.04 -21.43
CA ARG A 163 -11.34 -5.62 -21.06
C ARG A 163 -10.96 -5.47 -19.60
N LEU A 164 -11.55 -6.28 -18.71
CA LEU A 164 -11.14 -6.36 -17.30
C LEU A 164 -9.67 -6.79 -17.21
N ALA A 165 -9.26 -7.83 -17.92
CA ALA A 165 -7.87 -8.30 -17.95
C ALA A 165 -6.89 -7.18 -18.37
N THR A 166 -7.27 -6.39 -19.38
CA THR A 166 -6.47 -5.24 -19.83
C THR A 166 -6.38 -4.15 -18.76
N ALA A 167 -7.52 -3.79 -18.15
CA ALA A 167 -7.59 -2.72 -17.16
C ALA A 167 -6.85 -3.08 -15.86
N GLU A 168 -7.10 -4.27 -15.32
CA GLU A 168 -6.42 -4.82 -14.15
C GLU A 168 -4.93 -5.01 -14.42
N GLY A 169 -4.58 -5.57 -15.59
CA GLY A 169 -3.19 -5.76 -15.97
C GLY A 169 -2.41 -4.45 -16.07
N ALA A 170 -3.03 -3.37 -16.57
CA ALA A 170 -2.43 -2.04 -16.58
C ALA A 170 -2.22 -1.51 -15.15
N CYS A 171 -3.18 -1.72 -14.25
CA CYS A 171 -3.06 -1.34 -12.84
C CYS A 171 -1.93 -2.10 -12.14
N MET A 172 -1.79 -3.40 -12.39
CA MET A 172 -0.68 -4.20 -11.86
C MET A 172 0.68 -3.72 -12.38
N ILE A 173 0.79 -3.35 -13.65
CA ILE A 173 2.04 -2.75 -14.18
C ILE A 173 2.37 -1.45 -13.45
N VAL A 174 1.39 -0.57 -13.25
CA VAL A 174 1.57 0.69 -12.51
C VAL A 174 2.00 0.43 -11.06
N LEU A 175 1.43 -0.57 -10.38
CA LEU A 175 1.85 -1.00 -9.04
C LEU A 175 3.28 -1.53 -9.01
N GLY A 176 3.68 -2.33 -10.01
CA GLY A 176 5.05 -2.78 -10.16
C GLY A 176 6.04 -1.63 -10.36
N VAL A 177 5.70 -0.64 -11.19
CA VAL A 177 6.48 0.59 -11.35
C VAL A 177 6.58 1.34 -10.02
N ALA A 178 5.49 1.44 -9.26
CA ALA A 178 5.48 2.07 -7.94
C ALA A 178 6.48 1.40 -6.97
N ILE A 179 6.48 0.06 -6.91
CA ILE A 179 7.42 -0.72 -6.09
C ILE A 179 8.86 -0.38 -6.47
N PHE A 180 9.21 -0.44 -7.76
CA PHE A 180 10.56 -0.15 -8.24
C PHE A 180 11.01 1.28 -7.86
N LEU A 181 10.16 2.28 -8.12
CA LEU A 181 10.45 3.68 -7.80
C LEU A 181 10.66 3.91 -6.31
N CYS A 182 9.78 3.37 -5.46
CA CYS A 182 9.87 3.50 -4.00
C CYS A 182 11.13 2.83 -3.43
N MET A 183 11.51 1.65 -3.93
CA MET A 183 12.72 0.96 -3.48
C MET A 183 14.00 1.72 -3.88
N LEU A 184 14.09 2.17 -5.13
CA LEU A 184 15.24 2.96 -5.61
C LEU A 184 15.34 4.31 -4.88
N ALA A 185 14.20 4.95 -4.64
CA ALA A 185 14.12 6.17 -3.85
C ALA A 185 14.60 5.94 -2.42
N GLY A 186 14.10 4.91 -1.72
CA GLY A 186 14.51 4.58 -0.35
C GLY A 186 16.01 4.31 -0.22
N ALA A 187 16.60 3.64 -1.22
CA ALA A 187 18.04 3.44 -1.32
C ALA A 187 18.83 4.76 -1.45
N GLY A 188 18.27 5.75 -2.15
CA GLY A 188 18.84 7.10 -2.25
C GLY A 188 18.80 7.89 -0.94
N MET A 189 17.76 7.66 -0.11
CA MET A 189 17.54 8.36 1.16
C MET A 189 18.36 7.79 2.32
N LEU A 190 18.76 6.51 2.28
CA LEU A 190 19.45 5.86 3.39
C LEU A 190 20.76 6.57 3.77
N GLY A 191 20.88 7.00 5.03
CA GLY A 191 22.09 7.59 5.61
C GLY A 191 22.46 8.97 5.06
N LYS A 192 21.57 9.66 4.36
CA LYS A 192 21.82 11.01 3.83
C LYS A 192 20.80 11.99 4.37
N ARG A 193 21.25 13.11 4.94
CA ARG A 193 20.42 14.29 5.20
C ARG A 193 21.20 15.56 4.82
N PRO A 194 20.61 16.52 4.09
CA PRO A 194 19.27 16.47 3.46
C PRO A 194 19.18 15.38 2.37
N PHE A 195 17.96 14.90 2.10
CA PHE A 195 17.76 13.86 1.07
C PHE A 195 18.02 14.42 -0.34
N PRO A 196 18.62 13.62 -1.25
CA PRO A 196 18.81 14.05 -2.63
C PRO A 196 17.47 14.31 -3.33
N ARG A 197 17.37 15.43 -4.08
CA ARG A 197 16.13 15.83 -4.78
C ARG A 197 15.59 14.74 -5.71
N TRP A 198 16.46 14.06 -6.47
CA TRP A 198 16.05 12.97 -7.37
C TRP A 198 15.32 11.85 -6.61
N SER A 199 15.78 11.53 -5.40
CA SER A 199 15.22 10.44 -4.59
C SER A 199 13.86 10.84 -4.00
N ILE A 200 13.70 12.11 -3.61
CA ILE A 200 12.40 12.66 -3.19
C ILE A 200 11.39 12.58 -4.35
N VAL A 201 11.79 13.02 -5.54
CA VAL A 201 10.93 12.98 -6.74
C VAL A 201 10.50 11.55 -7.07
N LEU A 202 11.43 10.59 -7.05
CA LEU A 202 11.10 9.18 -7.28
C LEU A 202 10.17 8.61 -6.21
N MET A 203 10.35 8.97 -4.94
CA MET A 203 9.47 8.53 -3.86
C MET A 203 8.05 9.08 -4.07
N ALA A 204 7.91 10.37 -4.37
CA ALA A 204 6.62 11.00 -4.61
C ALA A 204 5.92 10.37 -5.84
N ALA A 205 6.66 10.16 -6.93
CA ALA A 205 6.14 9.50 -8.12
C ALA A 205 5.72 8.05 -7.82
N GLY A 206 6.53 7.30 -7.07
CA GLY A 206 6.21 5.94 -6.65
C GLY A 206 4.94 5.87 -5.80
N VAL A 207 4.78 6.75 -4.82
CA VAL A 207 3.56 6.85 -3.99
C VAL A 207 2.34 7.23 -4.83
N ALA A 208 2.48 8.16 -5.79
CA ALA A 208 1.40 8.51 -6.70
C ALA A 208 0.99 7.31 -7.58
N CYS A 209 1.96 6.60 -8.17
CA CYS A 209 1.69 5.38 -8.93
C CYS A 209 1.02 4.30 -8.05
N LEU A 210 1.47 4.13 -6.81
CA LEU A 210 0.84 3.20 -5.86
C LEU A 210 -0.64 3.53 -5.67
N CYS A 211 -0.96 4.80 -5.41
CA CYS A 211 -2.35 5.23 -5.21
C CYS A 211 -3.19 5.06 -6.48
N ILE A 212 -2.68 5.46 -7.64
CA ILE A 212 -3.38 5.34 -8.93
C ILE A 212 -3.63 3.86 -9.26
N GLY A 213 -2.62 3.01 -9.10
CA GLY A 213 -2.71 1.58 -9.35
C GLY A 213 -3.73 0.91 -8.42
N LEU A 214 -3.73 1.24 -7.12
CA LEU A 214 -4.71 0.72 -6.17
C LEU A 214 -6.13 1.18 -6.47
N ILE A 215 -6.34 2.48 -6.77
CA ILE A 215 -7.66 3.01 -7.13
C ILE A 215 -8.18 2.31 -8.39
N GLY A 216 -7.31 2.14 -9.40
CA GLY A 216 -7.67 1.46 -10.64
C GLY A 216 -8.07 0.01 -10.40
N LEU A 217 -7.23 -0.76 -9.71
CA LEU A 217 -7.47 -2.18 -9.41
C LEU A 217 -8.79 -2.39 -8.65
N LEU A 218 -9.01 -1.60 -7.60
CA LEU A 218 -10.25 -1.71 -6.82
C LEU A 218 -11.47 -1.23 -7.62
N GLY A 219 -11.31 -0.15 -8.39
CA GLY A 219 -12.39 0.47 -9.16
C GLY A 219 -12.82 -0.35 -10.37
N PHE A 220 -11.89 -0.93 -11.13
CA PHE A 220 -12.20 -1.71 -12.32
C PHE A 220 -12.87 -3.04 -11.97
N ILE A 221 -12.46 -3.72 -10.89
CA ILE A 221 -13.18 -4.89 -10.38
C ILE A 221 -14.67 -4.55 -10.19
N ILE A 222 -15.00 -3.45 -9.52
CA ILE A 222 -16.40 -3.06 -9.29
C ILE A 222 -17.08 -2.65 -10.59
N TYR A 223 -16.42 -1.85 -11.42
CA TYR A 223 -16.96 -1.35 -12.68
C TYR A 223 -17.41 -2.49 -13.60
N PHE A 224 -16.65 -3.59 -13.65
CA PHE A 224 -16.98 -4.76 -14.44
C PHE A 224 -17.87 -5.78 -13.71
N ASN A 225 -18.45 -5.42 -12.56
CA ASN A 225 -19.32 -6.28 -11.73
C ASN A 225 -18.60 -7.46 -11.05
N GLY A 226 -17.29 -7.36 -10.85
CA GLY A 226 -16.48 -8.27 -10.02
C GLY A 226 -16.67 -8.05 -8.52
N SER A 227 -16.04 -8.87 -7.67
CA SER A 227 -16.07 -8.72 -6.21
C SER A 227 -14.69 -8.49 -5.61
N LEU A 228 -14.58 -7.64 -4.59
CA LEU A 228 -13.32 -7.40 -3.86
C LEU A 228 -13.05 -8.46 -2.78
N MET A 229 -14.04 -9.25 -2.39
CA MET A 229 -13.89 -10.34 -1.43
C MET A 229 -14.62 -11.60 -1.92
N GLY A 230 -14.10 -12.77 -1.55
CA GLY A 230 -14.75 -14.04 -1.85
C GLY A 230 -16.00 -14.21 -1.00
N SER A 231 -17.17 -14.35 -1.63
CA SER A 231 -18.35 -14.89 -0.95
C SER A 231 -18.21 -16.40 -0.87
N ALA A 232 -18.43 -16.97 0.31
CA ALA A 232 -18.59 -18.41 0.47
C ALA A 232 -19.99 -18.84 -0.03
N THR A 233 -20.26 -18.67 -1.33
CA THR A 233 -21.52 -19.08 -1.96
C THR A 233 -21.33 -19.29 -3.46
N LEU A 234 -21.06 -20.55 -3.84
CA LEU A 234 -21.81 -21.24 -4.89
C LEU A 234 -22.75 -22.21 -4.19
#